data_AF-A0A932V0H1-F1
#
_entry.id   AF-A0A932V0H1-F1
#
_cell.length_a   1.000
_cell.length_b   1.000
_cell.length_c   1.000
_cell.angle_alpha   90.00
_cell.angle_beta   90.00
_cell.angle_gamma   90.00
#
_symmetry.space_group_name_H-M   'P 1'
#
loop_
_entity.id
_entity.type
_entity.pdbx_description
1 polymer ?
#
loop_
_entity_poly.entity_id
_entity_poly.type
_entity_poly.pdbx_seq_one_letter_code
_entity_poly.pdbx_strand_id
1 'polypeptide(L)'
;VQYMQRVGHELPLLVLGVAFAAVALLPGLHLSGMLACMVAGFYIENFSPHGDDLMRAIERHALPVYVVFFTLAGAGLDVPALRATWPLAVFLVLLRLLLTTLGTVLGAALGRAPRPVLACAWSGFVAQAGINVGIAALVGQRFPQFGESVQTVLLAMVALNQIAGPVLFRLGLTRAGEVHSEDEAQTADAPAPAAH
;
A
#
# COMPACT_ATOMS: atom_id res chain seq x y z
N VAL A 1 -30.48 -14.69 9.24
CA VAL A 1 -29.21 -15.40 9.54
C VAL A 1 -28.66 -16.16 8.34
N GLN A 2 -29.45 -16.95 7.58
CA GLN A 2 -28.97 -17.62 6.35
C GLN A 2 -28.64 -16.68 5.17
N TYR A 3 -29.28 -15.50 5.08
CA TYR A 3 -29.01 -14.54 3.98
C TYR A 3 -27.63 -13.88 4.10
N MET A 4 -27.15 -13.56 5.31
CA MET A 4 -25.81 -13.01 5.55
C MET A 4 -24.68 -14.01 5.25
N GLN A 5 -24.94 -15.33 5.34
CA GLN A 5 -23.94 -16.36 5.00
C GLN A 5 -23.82 -16.61 3.48
N ARG A 6 -24.85 -16.29 2.67
CA ARG A 6 -24.71 -16.27 1.20
C ARG A 6 -23.99 -15.02 0.70
N VAL A 7 -24.32 -13.86 1.28
CA VAL A 7 -23.73 -12.57 0.90
C VAL A 7 -22.21 -12.54 1.18
N GLY A 8 -21.74 -13.20 2.24
CA GLY A 8 -20.30 -13.30 2.53
C GLY A 8 -19.47 -14.04 1.47
N HIS A 9 -20.08 -14.93 0.67
CA HIS A 9 -19.40 -15.65 -0.41
C HIS A 9 -19.47 -14.91 -1.76
N GLU A 10 -20.44 -14.01 -1.93
CA GLU A 10 -20.67 -13.23 -3.15
C GLU A 10 -20.02 -11.84 -3.10
N LEU A 11 -19.76 -11.31 -1.92
CA LEU A 11 -19.04 -10.04 -1.71
C LEU A 11 -17.70 -9.95 -2.48
N PRO A 12 -16.79 -10.94 -2.45
CA PRO A 12 -15.54 -10.85 -3.21
C PRO A 12 -15.76 -10.80 -4.72
N LEU A 13 -16.76 -11.53 -5.24
CA LEU A 13 -17.15 -11.49 -6.64
C LEU A 13 -17.74 -10.14 -7.03
N LEU A 14 -18.55 -9.54 -6.14
CA LEU A 14 -19.10 -8.21 -6.33
C LEU A 14 -17.99 -7.14 -6.34
N VAL A 15 -17.09 -7.16 -5.35
CA VAL A 15 -15.96 -6.22 -5.26
C VAL A 15 -15.05 -6.37 -6.47
N LEU A 16 -14.73 -7.60 -6.87
CA LEU A 16 -13.93 -7.86 -8.06
C LEU A 16 -14.65 -7.41 -9.33
N GLY A 17 -15.96 -7.68 -9.45
CA GLY A 17 -16.80 -7.26 -10.57
C GLY A 17 -16.88 -5.74 -10.70
N VAL A 18 -17.05 -5.02 -9.59
CA VAL A 18 -17.04 -3.55 -9.55
C VAL A 18 -15.65 -3.03 -9.91
N ALA A 19 -14.57 -3.63 -9.42
CA ALA A 19 -13.21 -3.25 -9.78
C ALA A 19 -12.91 -3.48 -11.28
N PHE A 20 -13.36 -4.60 -11.84
CA PHE A 20 -13.23 -4.89 -13.28
C PHE A 20 -14.07 -3.94 -14.14
N ALA A 21 -15.33 -3.70 -13.75
CA ALA A 21 -16.18 -2.73 -14.42
C ALA A 21 -15.56 -1.33 -14.37
N ALA A 22 -15.01 -0.95 -13.23
CA ALA A 22 -14.29 0.30 -13.08
C ALA A 22 -13.10 0.38 -14.06
N VAL A 23 -12.22 -0.62 -14.05
CA VAL A 23 -11.06 -0.69 -14.96
C VAL A 23 -11.47 -0.72 -16.44
N ALA A 24 -12.61 -1.30 -16.78
CA ALA A 24 -13.10 -1.36 -18.16
C ALA A 24 -13.75 -0.04 -18.64
N LEU A 25 -14.47 0.67 -17.78
CA LEU A 25 -15.22 1.88 -18.16
C LEU A 25 -14.40 3.18 -18.00
N LEU A 26 -13.52 3.26 -17.01
CA LEU A 26 -12.76 4.47 -16.69
C LEU A 26 -11.71 4.92 -17.74
N PRO A 27 -11.11 4.05 -18.57
CA PRO A 27 -10.20 4.48 -19.63
C PRO A 27 -10.86 5.41 -20.66
N GLY A 28 -12.16 5.21 -20.95
CA GLY A 28 -12.93 6.08 -21.84
C GLY A 28 -13.14 7.50 -21.29
N LEU A 29 -12.87 7.71 -19.99
CA LEU A 29 -13.00 8.99 -19.29
C LEU A 29 -11.63 9.58 -18.87
N HIS A 30 -10.52 8.98 -19.28
CA HIS A 30 -9.15 9.37 -18.87
C HIS A 30 -8.95 9.40 -17.34
N LEU A 31 -9.76 8.67 -16.57
CA LEU A 31 -9.67 8.58 -15.12
C LEU A 31 -8.84 7.36 -14.72
N SER A 32 -7.99 7.50 -13.70
CA SER A 32 -7.24 6.35 -13.18
C SER A 32 -8.18 5.43 -12.38
N GLY A 33 -8.25 4.15 -12.74
CA GLY A 33 -9.09 3.17 -12.03
C GLY A 33 -8.74 3.06 -10.54
N MET A 34 -7.46 3.23 -10.18
CA MET A 34 -7.01 3.21 -8.77
C MET A 34 -7.58 4.38 -7.96
N LEU A 35 -7.58 5.60 -8.51
CA LEU A 35 -8.19 6.75 -7.84
C LEU A 35 -9.70 6.55 -7.67
N ALA A 36 -10.38 6.01 -8.68
CA ALA A 36 -11.80 5.72 -8.60
C ALA A 36 -12.13 4.69 -7.50
N CYS A 37 -11.35 3.60 -7.41
CA CYS A 37 -11.50 2.63 -6.33
C CYS A 37 -11.22 3.24 -4.95
N MET A 38 -10.21 4.11 -4.82
CA MET A 38 -9.90 4.79 -3.56
C MET A 38 -11.02 5.73 -3.13
N VAL A 39 -11.55 6.54 -4.07
CA VAL A 39 -12.68 7.44 -3.81
C VAL A 39 -13.94 6.65 -3.44
N ALA A 40 -14.20 5.54 -4.12
CA ALA A 40 -15.34 4.67 -3.81
C ALA A 40 -15.20 4.06 -2.40
N GLY A 41 -14.02 3.53 -2.05
CA GLY A 41 -13.75 3.01 -0.71
C GLY A 41 -13.91 4.08 0.37
N PHE A 42 -13.35 5.27 0.15
CA PHE A 42 -13.51 6.41 1.04
C PHE A 42 -14.99 6.80 1.21
N TYR A 43 -15.75 6.87 0.12
CA TYR A 43 -17.16 7.21 0.16
C TYR A 43 -17.98 6.16 0.93
N ILE A 44 -17.75 4.87 0.67
CA ILE A 44 -18.48 3.79 1.34
C ILE A 44 -18.17 3.78 2.83
N GLU A 45 -16.91 3.92 3.23
CA GLU A 45 -16.51 3.94 4.64
C GLU A 45 -17.14 5.10 5.42
N ASN A 46 -17.21 6.29 4.81
CA ASN A 46 -17.68 7.49 5.51
C ASN A 46 -19.20 7.68 5.46
N PHE A 47 -19.89 7.13 4.45
CA PHE A 47 -21.31 7.41 4.21
C PHE A 47 -22.20 6.16 4.25
N SER A 48 -21.65 4.95 4.31
CA SER A 48 -22.42 3.72 4.39
C SER A 48 -22.47 3.20 5.83
N PRO A 49 -23.64 2.79 6.35
CA PRO A 49 -23.73 2.10 7.64
C PRO A 49 -23.09 0.71 7.66
N HIS A 50 -22.61 0.20 6.51
CA HIS A 50 -21.99 -1.13 6.36
C HIS A 50 -20.52 -1.02 5.89
N GLY A 51 -19.88 0.15 6.05
CA GLY A 51 -18.49 0.40 5.64
C GLY A 51 -17.50 -0.60 6.25
N ASP A 52 -17.47 -0.67 7.58
CA ASP A 52 -16.58 -1.56 8.34
C ASP A 52 -16.71 -3.04 7.95
N ASP A 53 -17.93 -3.51 7.67
CA ASP A 53 -18.19 -4.89 7.27
C ASP A 53 -17.65 -5.17 5.87
N LEU A 54 -17.80 -4.22 4.94
CA LEU A 54 -17.23 -4.30 3.60
C LEU A 54 -15.70 -4.26 3.67
N MET A 55 -15.11 -3.38 4.47
CA MET A 55 -13.66 -3.26 4.60
C MET A 55 -13.05 -4.57 5.12
N ARG A 56 -13.62 -5.14 6.20
CA ARG A 56 -13.19 -6.44 6.76
C ARG A 56 -13.34 -7.58 5.76
N ALA A 57 -14.38 -7.57 4.94
CA ALA A 57 -14.56 -8.56 3.89
C ALA A 57 -13.49 -8.41 2.79
N ILE A 58 -13.20 -7.19 2.35
CA ILE A 58 -12.15 -6.92 1.36
C ILE A 58 -10.78 -7.37 1.89
N GLU A 59 -10.42 -7.01 3.12
CA GLU A 59 -9.16 -7.40 3.74
C GLU A 59 -8.98 -8.91 3.81
N ARG A 60 -10.03 -9.64 4.22
CA ARG A 60 -10.02 -11.11 4.27
C ARG A 60 -9.75 -11.74 2.91
N HIS A 61 -10.20 -11.11 1.82
CA HIS A 61 -10.04 -11.60 0.45
C HIS A 61 -8.85 -10.98 -0.30
N ALA A 62 -8.15 -10.01 0.28
CA ALA A 62 -7.00 -9.37 -0.36
C ALA A 62 -5.76 -10.27 -0.37
N LEU A 63 -5.61 -11.16 0.62
CA LEU A 63 -4.42 -12.01 0.76
C LEU A 63 -4.14 -12.88 -0.49
N PRO A 64 -5.09 -13.64 -1.06
CA PRO A 64 -4.87 -14.37 -2.32
C PRO A 64 -4.42 -13.47 -3.48
N VAL A 65 -5.01 -12.27 -3.60
CA VAL A 65 -4.67 -11.31 -4.65
C VAL A 65 -3.23 -10.83 -4.48
N TYR A 66 -2.82 -10.52 -3.25
CA TYR A 66 -1.44 -10.14 -2.94
C TYR A 66 -0.45 -11.26 -3.26
N VAL A 67 -0.76 -12.51 -2.92
CA VAL A 67 0.09 -13.66 -3.23
C VAL A 67 0.27 -13.80 -4.74
N VAL A 68 -0.80 -13.76 -5.53
CA VAL A 68 -0.73 -13.86 -6.99
C VAL A 68 0.07 -12.69 -7.59
N PHE A 69 -0.25 -11.45 -7.19
CA PHE A 69 0.41 -10.24 -7.68
C PHE A 69 1.91 -10.24 -7.37
N PHE A 70 2.30 -10.49 -6.11
CA PHE A 70 3.71 -10.50 -5.73
C PHE A 70 4.47 -11.68 -6.32
N THR A 71 3.83 -12.83 -6.52
CA THR A 71 4.46 -13.97 -7.21
C THR A 71 4.72 -13.65 -8.68
N LEU A 72 3.75 -13.07 -9.39
CA LEU A 72 3.93 -12.64 -10.78
C LEU A 72 4.98 -11.54 -10.91
N ALA A 73 4.95 -10.54 -10.03
CA ALA A 73 5.94 -9.45 -10.01
C ALA A 73 7.35 -9.98 -9.70
N GLY A 74 7.47 -10.95 -8.79
CA GLY A 74 8.73 -11.62 -8.47
C GLY A 74 9.22 -12.54 -9.59
N ALA A 75 8.33 -13.25 -10.27
CA ALA A 75 8.67 -14.10 -11.41
C ALA A 75 9.16 -13.30 -12.62
N GLY A 76 8.65 -12.07 -12.80
CA GLY A 76 9.12 -11.14 -13.83
C GLY A 76 10.42 -10.42 -13.50
N LEU A 77 11.07 -10.74 -12.38
CA LEU A 77 12.30 -10.09 -11.93
C LEU A 77 13.54 -10.78 -12.53
N ASP A 78 14.31 -10.05 -13.33
CA ASP A 78 15.61 -10.49 -13.84
C ASP A 78 16.68 -10.36 -12.74
N VAL A 79 16.99 -11.48 -12.08
CA VAL A 79 17.95 -11.55 -10.97
C VAL A 79 19.39 -11.22 -11.41
N PRO A 80 19.91 -11.72 -12.55
CA PRO A 80 21.17 -11.27 -13.11
C PRO A 80 21.23 -9.75 -13.35
N ALA A 81 20.23 -9.17 -14.00
CA ALA A 81 20.20 -7.73 -14.30
C ALA A 81 20.07 -6.90 -13.01
N LEU A 82 19.32 -7.41 -12.02
CA LEU A 82 19.26 -6.82 -10.68
C LEU A 82 20.64 -6.79 -10.00
N ARG A 83 21.41 -7.87 -10.10
CA ARG A 83 22.77 -7.95 -9.54
C ARG A 83 23.76 -7.02 -10.25
N ALA A 84 23.57 -6.72 -11.54
CA ALA A 84 24.38 -5.71 -12.21
C ALA A 84 24.02 -4.28 -11.75
N THR A 85 22.74 -4.06 -11.40
CA THR A 85 22.17 -2.70 -11.25
C THR A 85 21.90 -2.31 -9.79
N TRP A 86 22.16 -3.19 -8.82
CA TRP A 86 21.89 -2.95 -7.41
C TRP A 86 22.54 -1.67 -6.83
N PRO A 87 23.77 -1.25 -7.19
CA PRO A 87 24.36 -0.05 -6.61
C PRO A 87 23.59 1.21 -7.04
N LEU A 88 23.17 1.26 -8.30
CA LEU A 88 22.35 2.33 -8.83
C LEU A 88 20.97 2.34 -8.18
N ALA A 89 20.35 1.17 -7.99
CA ALA A 89 19.06 1.06 -7.31
C ALA A 89 19.13 1.55 -5.86
N VAL A 90 20.16 1.17 -5.11
CA VAL A 90 20.38 1.66 -3.74
C VAL A 90 20.58 3.16 -3.72
N PHE A 91 21.42 3.70 -4.61
CA PHE A 91 21.62 5.15 -4.72
C PHE A 91 20.31 5.89 -4.98
N LEU A 92 19.50 5.42 -5.94
CA LEU A 92 18.21 6.02 -6.25
C LEU A 92 17.19 5.90 -5.12
N VAL A 93 17.18 4.78 -4.39
CA VAL A 93 16.33 4.61 -3.19
C VAL A 93 16.72 5.61 -2.10
N LEU A 94 18.01 5.79 -1.82
CA LEU A 94 18.49 6.75 -0.83
C LEU A 94 18.19 8.19 -1.24
N LEU A 95 18.43 8.52 -2.51
CA LEU A 95 18.09 9.84 -3.06
C LEU A 95 16.58 10.10 -2.95
N ARG A 96 15.77 9.12 -3.33
CA ARG A 96 14.30 9.21 -3.21
C ARG A 96 13.88 9.37 -1.76
N LEU A 97 14.46 8.61 -0.84
CA LEU A 97 14.18 8.72 0.59
C LEU A 97 14.48 10.12 1.13
N LEU A 98 15.62 10.70 0.73
CA LEU A 98 15.98 12.06 1.09
C LEU A 98 14.98 13.07 0.53
N LEU A 99 14.67 12.99 -0.77
CA LEU A 99 13.73 13.89 -1.45
C LEU A 99 12.32 13.79 -0.87
N THR A 100 11.84 12.57 -0.60
CA THR A 100 10.54 12.33 0.03
C THR A 100 10.52 12.90 1.44
N THR A 101 11.57 12.68 2.24
CA THR A 101 11.64 13.24 3.60
C THR A 101 11.62 14.77 3.57
N LEU A 102 12.46 15.38 2.74
CA LEU A 102 12.49 16.84 2.59
C LEU A 102 11.15 17.38 2.08
N GLY A 103 10.57 16.76 1.04
CA GLY A 103 9.30 17.17 0.46
C GLY A 103 8.14 17.06 1.46
N THR A 104 8.07 15.97 2.21
CA THR A 104 7.03 15.77 3.23
C THR A 104 7.19 16.75 4.37
N VAL A 105 8.41 16.98 4.88
CA VAL A 105 8.67 17.95 5.95
C VAL A 105 8.34 19.37 5.49
N LEU A 106 8.77 19.76 4.29
CA LEU A 106 8.47 21.08 3.73
C LEU A 106 6.98 21.28 3.53
N GLY A 107 6.28 20.29 2.94
CA GLY A 107 4.83 20.35 2.74
C GLY A 107 4.06 20.42 4.06
N ALA A 108 4.45 19.61 5.04
CA ALA A 108 3.86 19.64 6.38
C ALA A 108 4.14 20.98 7.10
N ALA A 109 5.32 21.57 6.93
CA ALA A 109 5.66 22.85 7.52
C ALA A 109 4.85 23.99 6.90
N LEU A 110 4.71 24.00 5.57
CA LEU A 110 3.89 24.97 4.85
C LEU A 110 2.40 24.85 5.25
N GLY A 111 1.94 23.63 5.48
CA GLY A 111 0.60 23.33 5.99
C GLY A 111 0.40 23.56 7.48
N ARG A 112 1.43 24.01 8.22
CA ARG A 112 1.42 24.18 9.69
C ARG A 112 0.97 22.92 10.45
N ALA A 113 1.36 21.75 9.96
CA ALA A 113 1.00 20.48 10.56
C ALA A 113 1.63 20.28 11.96
N PRO A 114 1.02 19.45 12.81
CA PRO A 114 1.57 19.09 14.12
C PRO A 114 2.98 18.49 14.04
N ARG A 115 3.77 18.63 15.11
CA ARG A 115 5.16 18.09 15.19
C ARG A 115 5.28 16.59 14.89
N PRO A 116 4.37 15.70 15.35
CA PRO A 116 4.42 14.29 14.98
C PRO A 116 4.36 14.06 13.46
N VAL A 117 3.50 14.80 12.76
CA VAL A 117 3.35 14.71 11.29
C VAL A 117 4.64 15.17 10.60
N LEU A 118 5.21 16.29 11.03
CA LEU A 118 6.50 16.79 10.53
C LEU A 118 7.62 15.76 10.69
N ALA A 119 7.68 15.08 11.83
CA ALA A 119 8.75 14.15 12.14
C ALA A 119 8.58 12.76 11.50
N CYS A 120 7.34 12.31 11.30
CA CYS A 120 7.06 10.89 11.03
C CYS A 120 6.30 10.63 9.72
N ALA A 121 5.61 11.61 9.12
CA ALA A 121 4.75 11.34 7.95
C ALA A 121 5.52 10.82 6.72
N TRP A 122 6.81 11.14 6.60
CA TRP A 122 7.64 10.67 5.48
C TRP A 122 7.78 9.15 5.44
N SER A 123 7.69 8.47 6.58
CA SER A 123 7.89 7.02 6.66
C SER A 123 6.79 6.23 5.93
N GLY A 124 5.57 6.75 5.89
CA GLY A 124 4.45 6.15 5.16
C GLY A 124 4.60 6.18 3.64
N PHE A 125 5.43 7.08 3.10
CA PHE A 125 5.66 7.22 1.66
C PHE A 125 6.78 6.32 1.12
N VAL A 126 7.49 5.61 2.00
CA VAL A 126 8.62 4.75 1.62
C VAL A 126 8.10 3.50 0.90
N ALA A 127 7.11 2.82 1.51
CA ALA A 127 6.49 1.63 0.93
C ALA A 127 5.67 2.02 -0.31
N GLN A 128 6.11 1.58 -1.49
CA GLN A 128 5.38 1.74 -2.74
C GLN A 128 5.55 0.48 -3.59
N ALA A 129 4.46 -0.10 -4.07
CA ALA A 129 4.50 -1.30 -4.89
C ALA A 129 3.59 -1.23 -6.12
N GLY A 130 2.26 -1.31 -5.93
CA GLY A 130 1.33 -1.61 -7.02
C GLY A 130 1.46 -0.72 -8.26
N ILE A 131 1.38 0.60 -8.08
CA ILE A 131 1.47 1.58 -9.17
C ILE A 131 2.84 1.52 -9.85
N ASN A 132 3.92 1.50 -9.06
CA ASN A 132 5.29 1.55 -9.59
C ASN A 132 5.65 0.30 -10.39
N VAL A 133 5.19 -0.88 -9.96
CA VAL A 133 5.36 -2.15 -10.71
C VAL A 133 4.62 -2.08 -12.05
N GLY A 134 3.37 -1.57 -12.04
CA GLY A 134 2.60 -1.39 -13.28
C GLY A 134 3.25 -0.41 -14.26
N ILE A 135 3.77 0.72 -13.76
CA ILE A 135 4.51 1.69 -14.58
C ILE A 135 5.81 1.07 -15.11
N ALA A 136 6.55 0.32 -14.29
CA ALA A 136 7.78 -0.34 -14.72
C ALA A 136 7.51 -1.33 -15.87
N ALA A 137 6.45 -2.14 -15.77
CA ALA A 137 6.04 -3.04 -16.84
C ALA A 137 5.64 -2.28 -18.12
N LEU A 138 4.92 -1.17 -17.99
CA LEU A 138 4.53 -0.33 -19.12
C LEU A 138 5.77 0.29 -19.81
N VAL A 139 6.75 0.76 -19.04
CA VAL A 139 8.01 1.31 -19.56
C VAL A 139 8.80 0.23 -20.31
N GLY A 140 8.90 -0.97 -19.75
CA GLY A 140 9.52 -2.12 -20.40
C GLY A 140 8.90 -2.45 -21.75
N GLN A 141 7.57 -2.42 -21.84
CA GLN A 141 6.84 -2.70 -23.08
C GLN A 141 6.89 -1.55 -24.09
N ARG A 142 6.89 -0.30 -23.62
CA ARG A 142 6.73 0.88 -24.49
C ARG A 142 8.04 1.40 -25.07
N PHE A 143 9.17 1.11 -24.43
CA PHE A 143 10.48 1.63 -24.83
C PHE A 143 11.48 0.49 -25.12
N PRO A 144 11.55 -0.02 -26.37
CA PRO A 144 12.37 -1.19 -26.70
C PRO A 144 13.88 -1.02 -26.51
N GLN A 145 14.37 0.23 -26.52
CA GLN A 145 15.82 0.51 -26.47
C GLN A 145 16.39 0.53 -25.04
N PHE A 146 15.61 0.97 -24.06
CA PHE A 146 16.08 1.17 -22.68
C PHE A 146 15.07 0.72 -21.61
N GLY A 147 13.86 0.33 -22.02
CA GLY A 147 12.74 0.03 -21.12
C GLY A 147 13.03 -1.14 -20.21
N GLU A 148 13.70 -2.18 -20.71
CA GLU A 148 14.09 -3.36 -19.92
C GLU A 148 15.06 -2.99 -18.78
N SER A 149 16.08 -2.19 -19.08
CA SER A 149 17.04 -1.71 -18.07
C SER A 149 16.35 -0.83 -17.03
N VAL A 150 15.47 0.09 -17.46
CA VAL A 150 14.72 0.95 -16.54
C VAL A 150 13.73 0.15 -15.70
N GLN A 151 13.01 -0.80 -16.29
CA GLN A 151 12.11 -1.70 -15.59
C GLN A 151 12.87 -2.47 -14.50
N THR A 152 14.04 -3.01 -14.83
CA THR A 152 14.89 -3.72 -13.88
C THR A 152 15.28 -2.82 -12.69
N VAL A 153 15.73 -1.59 -12.96
CA VAL A 153 16.06 -0.61 -11.90
C VAL A 153 14.84 -0.31 -11.04
N LEU A 154 13.67 -0.07 -11.64
CA LEU A 154 12.45 0.28 -10.91
C LEU A 154 11.98 -0.88 -10.03
N LEU A 155 12.01 -2.12 -10.54
CA LEU A 155 11.67 -3.31 -9.75
C LEU A 155 12.66 -3.52 -8.60
N ALA A 156 13.96 -3.26 -8.82
CA ALA A 156 14.98 -3.27 -7.78
C ALA A 156 14.65 -2.28 -6.65
N MET A 157 14.32 -1.04 -7.02
CA MET A 157 13.93 0.00 -6.06
C MET A 157 12.66 -0.37 -5.29
N VAL A 158 11.66 -0.94 -5.97
CA VAL A 158 10.42 -1.42 -5.32
C VAL A 158 10.74 -2.52 -4.32
N ALA A 159 11.55 -3.51 -4.68
CA ALA A 159 11.93 -4.60 -3.78
C ALA A 159 12.64 -4.09 -2.51
N LEU A 160 13.58 -3.16 -2.65
CA LEU A 160 14.27 -2.54 -1.51
C LEU A 160 13.30 -1.77 -0.60
N ASN A 161 12.41 -0.97 -1.19
CA ASN A 161 11.42 -0.19 -0.46
C ASN A 161 10.35 -1.06 0.23
N GLN A 162 10.04 -2.24 -0.32
CA GLN A 162 9.12 -3.19 0.29
C GLN A 162 9.68 -3.81 1.57
N ILE A 163 10.99 -4.02 1.65
CA ILE A 163 11.66 -4.53 2.86
C ILE A 163 11.79 -3.41 3.90
N ALA A 164 12.24 -2.23 3.46
CA ALA A 164 12.45 -1.08 4.37
C ALA A 164 11.13 -0.44 4.83
N GLY A 165 10.10 -0.46 3.98
CA GLY A 165 8.84 0.26 4.15
C GLY A 165 8.11 -0.07 5.45
N PRO A 166 7.76 -1.34 5.74
CA PRO A 166 7.07 -1.72 6.98
C PRO A 166 7.85 -1.35 8.24
N VAL A 167 9.18 -1.51 8.21
CA VAL A 167 10.07 -1.20 9.35
C VAL A 167 10.06 0.31 9.62
N LEU A 168 10.25 1.12 8.59
CA LEU A 168 10.26 2.57 8.70
C LEU A 168 8.88 3.12 9.06
N PHE A 169 7.81 2.56 8.47
CA PHE A 169 6.44 2.94 8.77
C PHE A 169 6.11 2.69 10.24
N ARG A 170 6.39 1.48 10.75
CA ARG A 170 6.21 1.14 12.18
C ARG A 170 6.99 2.08 13.08
N LEU A 171 8.26 2.35 12.76
CA LEU A 171 9.10 3.28 13.53
C LEU A 171 8.51 4.70 13.55
N GLY A 172 7.94 5.15 12.42
CA GLY A 172 7.24 6.43 12.32
C GLY A 172 6.01 6.49 13.22
N LEU A 173 5.15 5.46 13.18
CA LEU A 173 3.97 5.38 14.04
C LEU A 173 4.34 5.34 15.53
N THR A 174 5.37 4.56 15.90
CA THR A 174 5.86 4.50 17.28
C THR A 174 6.37 5.86 17.75
N ARG A 175 7.12 6.58 16.90
CA ARG A 175 7.60 7.94 17.24
C ARG A 175 6.49 8.98 17.27
N ALA A 176 5.44 8.79 16.48
CA ALA A 176 4.25 9.64 16.52
C ALA A 176 3.38 9.41 17.76
N GLY A 177 3.63 8.33 18.52
CA GLY A 177 2.81 7.94 19.67
C GLY A 177 1.48 7.29 19.26
N GLU A 178 1.35 6.83 18.01
CA GLU A 178 0.11 6.25 17.48
C GLU A 178 0.03 4.73 17.68
N VAL A 179 1.16 4.09 18.01
CA VAL A 179 1.17 2.68 18.42
C VAL A 179 0.76 2.62 19.90
N HIS A 180 -0.52 2.39 20.13
CA HIS A 180 -1.00 1.97 21.44
C HIS A 180 -0.55 0.53 21.65
N SER A 181 0.18 0.26 22.72
CA SER A 181 0.65 -1.06 23.07
C SER A 181 -0.55 -2.01 23.19
N GLU A 182 -0.51 -3.15 22.50
CA GLU A 182 -1.48 -4.24 22.66
C GLU A 182 -1.59 -4.72 24.14
N ASP A 183 -0.64 -4.34 25.00
CA ASP A 183 -0.67 -4.55 26.46
C ASP A 183 -1.85 -3.87 27.18
N GLU A 184 -2.35 -2.70 26.74
CA GLU A 184 -3.49 -2.05 27.41
C GLU A 184 -4.82 -2.77 27.16
N ALA A 185 -4.96 -3.43 26.00
CA ALA A 185 -6.16 -4.21 25.66
C ALA A 185 -6.23 -5.53 26.44
N GLN A 186 -5.08 -6.15 26.77
CA GLN A 186 -5.02 -7.37 27.59
C GLN A 186 -5.21 -7.09 29.09
N THR A 187 -4.86 -5.90 29.57
CA THR A 187 -5.01 -5.54 31.00
C THR A 187 -6.46 -5.14 31.34
N ALA A 188 -7.23 -4.65 30.36
CA ALA A 188 -8.64 -4.27 30.54
C ALA A 188 -9.62 -5.46 30.61
N ASP A 189 -9.22 -6.64 30.13
CA ASP A 189 -10.03 -7.87 30.12
C ASP A 189 -9.61 -8.88 31.21
N ALA A 190 -8.69 -8.48 32.11
CA ALA A 190 -8.32 -9.30 33.26
C ALA A 190 -9.44 -9.26 34.32
N PRO A 191 -10.01 -10.41 34.73
CA PRO A 191 -11.00 -10.43 35.80
C PRO A 191 -10.38 -9.91 37.10
N ALA A 192 -11.07 -8.99 37.78
CA ALA A 192 -10.64 -8.47 39.07
C ALA A 192 -10.33 -9.62 40.04
N PRO A 193 -9.19 -9.58 40.77
CA PRO A 193 -8.87 -10.63 41.73
C PRO A 193 -9.97 -10.71 42.79
N ALA A 194 -10.51 -11.92 42.99
CA ALA A 194 -11.51 -12.20 44.01
C ALA A 194 -10.96 -11.77 45.37
N ALA A 195 -11.65 -10.82 46.01
CA ALA A 195 -11.36 -10.40 47.38
C ALA A 195 -11.56 -11.60 48.32
N HIS A 196 -10.52 -11.94 49.07
CA HIS A 196 -10.59 -12.79 50.25
C HIS A 196 -10.70 -11.93 51.51
#